data_AF-A0A7C6NXV9-F1
#
_entry.id   AF-A0A7C6NXV9-F1
#
_cell.length_a   1.000
_cell.length_b   1.000
_cell.length_c   1.000
_cell.angle_alpha   90.00
_cell.angle_beta   90.00
_cell.angle_gamma   90.00
#
_symmetry.space_group_name_H-M   'P 1'
#
loop_
_entity.id
_entity.type
_entity.pdbx_description
1 polymer ?
#
loop_
_entity_poly.entity_id
_entity_poly.type
_entity_poly.pdbx_seq_one_letter_code
_entity_poly.pdbx_strand_id
1 'polypeptide(L)'
;MGKIILTYNDVYEINQRLDKKALGFKLHLHDTCSSQSFTIEPLRGSAGDGGYEEMKNVITGYFEEKAIKINFLENNLEFYIVS
;
A
#
# COMPACT_ATOMS: atom_id res chain seq x y z
N MET A 1 21.78 3.37 -11.10
CA MET A 1 20.76 3.19 -10.06
C MET A 1 19.93 1.98 -10.43
N GLY A 2 19.81 0.98 -9.55
CA GLY A 2 18.96 -0.19 -9.81
C GLY A 2 17.49 0.20 -9.74
N LYS A 3 16.67 -0.32 -10.66
CA LYS A 3 15.21 -0.14 -10.62
C LYS A 3 14.69 -0.86 -9.37
N ILE A 4 13.99 -0.15 -8.49
CA ILE A 4 13.25 -0.78 -7.39
C ILE A 4 12.05 -1.50 -8.02
N ILE A 5 11.96 -2.81 -7.82
CA ILE A 5 10.87 -3.65 -8.32
C ILE A 5 10.21 -4.29 -7.10
N LEU A 6 8.97 -3.90 -6.83
CA LEU A 6 8.13 -4.57 -5.84
C LEU A 6 7.51 -5.81 -6.46
N THR A 7 7.39 -6.84 -5.66
CA THR A 7 6.93 -8.16 -6.08
C THR A 7 5.55 -8.47 -5.51
N TYR A 8 4.95 -9.56 -6.00
CA TYR A 8 3.74 -10.11 -5.40
C TYR A 8 3.91 -10.41 -3.90
N ASN A 9 5.10 -10.83 -3.46
CA ASN A 9 5.35 -11.14 -2.05
C ASN A 9 5.26 -9.88 -1.17
N ASP A 10 5.65 -8.71 -1.69
CA ASP A 10 5.53 -7.46 -0.95
C ASP A 10 4.05 -7.10 -0.72
N VAL A 11 3.23 -7.23 -1.77
CA VAL A 11 1.79 -7.02 -1.70
C VAL A 11 1.14 -8.01 -0.74
N TYR A 12 1.55 -9.28 -0.79
CA TYR A 12 1.07 -10.30 0.12
C TYR A 12 1.40 -9.96 1.59
N GLU A 13 2.63 -9.54 1.89
CA GLU A 13 3.03 -9.20 3.25
C GLU A 13 2.26 -7.98 3.79
N ILE A 14 2.10 -6.93 2.98
CA ILE A 14 1.30 -5.75 3.36
C ILE A 14 -0.15 -6.17 3.65
N ASN A 15 -0.76 -6.98 2.78
CA ASN A 15 -2.11 -7.49 3.01
C ASN A 15 -2.22 -8.30 4.30
N GLN A 16 -1.24 -9.15 4.61
CA GLN A 16 -1.19 -9.87 5.90
C GLN A 16 -1.11 -8.92 7.10
N ARG A 17 -0.39 -7.79 6.99
CA ARG A 17 -0.32 -6.77 8.06
C ARG A 17 -1.67 -6.05 8.24
N LEU A 18 -2.34 -5.70 7.15
CA LEU A 18 -3.69 -5.09 7.17
C LEU A 18 -4.74 -6.04 7.79
N ASP A 19 -4.70 -7.32 7.42
CA ASP A 19 -5.60 -8.36 7.94
C ASP A 19 -5.40 -8.61 9.43
N LYS A 20 -4.14 -8.70 9.90
CA LYS A 20 -3.81 -8.88 11.33
C LYS A 20 -4.34 -7.76 12.22
N LYS A 21 -4.48 -6.54 11.67
CA LYS A 21 -5.05 -5.38 12.36
C LYS A 21 -6.57 -5.23 12.13
N ALA A 22 -7.19 -6.16 11.41
CA ALA A 22 -8.61 -6.15 11.07
C ALA A 22 -9.08 -4.83 10.43
N LEU A 23 -8.23 -4.21 9.60
CA LEU A 23 -8.52 -2.88 9.04
C LEU A 23 -9.52 -2.92 7.88
N GLY A 24 -9.69 -4.10 7.24
CA GLY A 24 -10.65 -4.28 6.16
C GLY A 24 -10.23 -3.60 4.85
N PHE A 25 -8.94 -3.59 4.52
CA PHE A 25 -8.43 -3.07 3.26
C PHE A 25 -7.63 -4.13 2.52
N LYS A 26 -7.61 -4.05 1.18
CA LYS A 26 -6.73 -4.83 0.32
C LYS A 26 -5.87 -3.93 -0.55
N LEU A 27 -4.58 -4.23 -0.61
CA LEU A 27 -3.63 -3.64 -1.53
C LEU A 27 -3.56 -4.45 -2.83
N HIS A 28 -3.60 -3.73 -3.94
CA HIS A 28 -3.46 -4.24 -5.29
C HIS A 28 -2.26 -3.58 -5.97
N LEU A 29 -1.44 -4.35 -6.67
CA LEU A 29 -0.32 -3.87 -7.50
C LEU A 29 -0.74 -3.80 -8.96
N HIS A 30 -0.44 -2.68 -9.60
CA HIS A 30 -0.56 -2.48 -11.04
C HIS A 30 0.84 -2.26 -11.61
N ASP A 31 1.32 -3.24 -12.37
CA ASP A 31 2.60 -3.14 -13.08
C ASP A 31 2.34 -2.61 -14.49
N THR A 32 2.71 -1.35 -14.73
CA THR A 32 2.60 -0.72 -16.06
C THR A 32 3.99 -0.61 -16.70
N CYS A 33 4.05 -0.48 -18.03
CA CYS A 33 5.31 -0.44 -18.77
C CYS A 33 6.33 0.61 -18.27
N SER A 34 5.86 1.69 -17.64
CA SER A 34 6.68 2.79 -17.15
C SER A 34 6.85 2.84 -15.62
N SER A 35 5.94 2.27 -14.83
CA SER A 35 6.01 2.32 -13.37
C SER A 35 5.09 1.29 -12.70
N GLN A 36 5.36 1.04 -11.41
CA GLN A 36 4.44 0.32 -10.53
C GLN A 36 3.57 1.33 -9.77
N SER A 37 2.27 1.13 -9.81
CA SER A 37 1.29 1.86 -9.00
C SER A 37 0.44 0.89 -8.19
N PHE A 38 -0.25 1.42 -7.19
CA PHE A 38 -0.98 0.63 -6.23
C PHE A 38 -2.35 1.23 -5.97
N THR A 39 -3.34 0.37 -5.77
CA THR A 39 -4.69 0.76 -5.32
C THR A 39 -5.00 0.05 -4.00
N ILE A 40 -5.64 0.78 -3.10
CA ILE A 40 -6.11 0.32 -1.81
C ILE A 40 -7.62 0.23 -1.90
N GLU A 41 -8.15 -0.99 -1.84
CA GLU A 41 -9.57 -1.30 -1.89
C GLU A 41 -10.12 -1.39 -0.45
N PRO A 42 -11.09 -0.55 -0.06
CA PRO A 42 -11.87 -0.74 1.16
C PRO A 42 -12.83 -1.92 1.00
N LEU A 43 -12.81 -2.87 1.92
CA LEU A 43 -13.71 -4.03 1.92
C LEU A 43 -15.02 -3.71 2.67
N ARG A 44 -16.10 -4.45 2.40
CA ARG A 44 -17.39 -4.22 3.09
C ARG A 44 -17.22 -4.29 4.62
N GLY A 45 -17.65 -3.23 5.31
CA GLY A 45 -17.46 -3.09 6.76
C GLY A 45 -16.13 -2.43 7.17
N SER A 46 -15.34 -1.94 6.21
CA SER A 46 -14.11 -1.20 6.47
C SER A 46 -14.36 0.17 7.08
N ALA A 47 -13.53 0.49 8.08
CA ALA A 47 -13.33 1.79 8.73
C ALA A 47 -14.53 2.37 9.50
N GLY A 48 -14.55 2.09 10.81
CA GLY A 48 -14.96 3.12 11.78
C GLY A 48 -13.92 4.25 11.87
N ASP A 49 -14.12 5.20 12.78
CA ASP A 49 -13.22 6.35 12.95
C ASP A 49 -11.75 5.90 13.12
N GLY A 50 -10.87 6.39 12.24
CA GLY A 50 -9.41 6.17 12.29
C GLY A 50 -8.85 5.03 11.41
N GLY A 51 -9.69 4.19 10.79
CA GLY A 51 -9.22 3.04 10.00
C GLY A 51 -8.35 3.41 8.78
N TYR A 52 -8.63 4.54 8.14
CA TYR A 52 -7.85 5.01 6.97
C TYR A 52 -6.45 5.51 7.36
N GLU A 53 -6.32 6.19 8.49
CA GLU A 53 -5.01 6.66 8.96
C GLU A 53 -4.12 5.50 9.40
N GLU A 54 -4.71 4.51 10.10
CA GLU A 54 -3.96 3.31 10.47
C GLU A 54 -3.57 2.47 9.24
N MET A 55 -4.44 2.40 8.22
CA MET A 55 -4.11 1.79 6.94
C MET A 55 -2.89 2.47 6.29
N LYS A 56 -2.88 3.81 6.25
CA LYS A 56 -1.73 4.56 5.71
C LYS A 56 -0.46 4.24 6.49
N ASN A 57 -0.53 4.26 7.83
CA ASN A 57 0.62 3.96 8.69
C ASN A 57 1.22 2.56 8.42
N VAL A 58 0.37 1.55 8.21
CA VAL A 58 0.85 0.19 7.87
C VAL A 58 1.58 0.18 6.54
N ILE A 59 1.02 0.85 5.53
CA ILE A 59 1.61 0.90 4.19
C ILE A 59 2.90 1.72 4.19
N THR A 60 2.90 2.92 4.75
CA THR A 60 4.09 3.78 4.82
C THR A 60 5.20 3.11 5.63
N GLY A 61 4.89 2.53 6.78
CA GLY A 61 5.86 1.84 7.63
C GLY A 61 6.54 0.68 6.91
N TYR A 62 5.81 -0.10 6.11
CA TYR A 62 6.40 -1.18 5.30
C TYR A 62 7.44 -0.66 4.30
N PHE A 63 7.15 0.45 3.62
CA PHE A 63 8.07 1.02 2.64
C PHE A 63 9.25 1.75 3.28
N GLU A 64 9.03 2.39 4.44
CA GLU A 64 10.09 3.00 5.25
C GLU A 64 11.11 1.96 5.74
N GLU A 65 10.66 0.80 6.22
CA GLU A 65 11.53 -0.34 6.60
C GLU A 65 12.46 -0.77 5.46
N LYS A 66 12.05 -0.56 4.20
CA LYS A 66 12.80 -0.90 2.98
C LYS A 66 13.55 0.28 2.37
N ALA A 67 13.52 1.46 3.01
CA ALA A 67 14.04 2.71 2.48
C ALA A 67 13.47 3.07 1.10
N ILE A 68 12.22 2.70 0.83
CA ILE A 68 11.49 3.01 -0.41
C ILE A 68 10.56 4.19 -0.14
N LYS A 69 10.60 5.21 -1.01
CA LYS A 69 9.66 6.33 -0.92
C LYS A 69 8.42 6.06 -1.76
N ILE A 70 7.25 6.39 -1.22
CA ILE A 70 5.98 6.34 -1.93
C ILE A 70 5.29 7.70 -1.86
N ASN A 71 4.46 8.00 -2.87
CA ASN A 71 3.60 9.18 -2.90
C ASN A 71 2.15 8.74 -3.08
N PHE A 72 1.30 9.12 -2.13
CA PHE A 72 -0.15 8.97 -2.25
C PHE A 72 -0.71 10.01 -3.22
N LEU A 73 -1.75 9.60 -3.96
CA LEU A 73 -2.60 10.49 -4.73
C LEU A 73 -3.61 11.20 -3.82
N GLU A 74 -4.29 12.21 -4.37
CA GLU A 74 -5.25 13.04 -3.62
C GLU A 74 -6.38 12.23 -2.97
N ASN A 75 -6.78 11.11 -3.58
CA ASN A 75 -7.83 10.24 -3.05
C ASN A 75 -7.38 9.38 -1.86
N ASN A 76 -6.08 9.38 -1.52
CA ASN A 76 -5.48 8.58 -0.43
C ASN A 76 -5.69 7.06 -0.53
N LEU A 77 -6.21 6.57 -1.67
CA LEU A 77 -6.45 5.16 -1.95
C LEU A 77 -5.60 4.64 -3.09
N GLU A 78 -4.74 5.50 -3.64
CA GLU A 78 -3.78 5.14 -4.67
C GLU A 78 -2.44 5.76 -4.33
N PHE A 79 -1.37 5.06 -4.68
CA PHE A 79 -0.02 5.57 -4.54
C PHE A 79 0.93 4.96 -5.57
N TYR A 80 2.10 5.56 -5.72
CA TYR A 80 3.17 5.06 -6.59
C TYR A 80 4.52 5.17 -5.89
N ILE A 81 5.49 4.38 -6.35
CA ILE A 81 6.87 4.44 -5.87
C ILE A 81 7.57 5.66 -6.47
N VAL A 82 8.27 6.42 -5.64
CA VAL A 82 9.14 7.51 -6.11
C VAL A 82 10.50 6.93 -6.47
N SER A 83 10.90 7.05 -7.73
CA SER A 83 12.20 6.62 -8.27
C SER A 83 13.33 7.55 -7.93
#